data_AF-A0AB34JY55-F1
#
_entry.id   AF-A0AB34JY55-F1
#
_cell.length_a   1.000
_cell.length_b   1.000
_cell.length_c   1.000
_cell.angle_alpha   90.00
_cell.angle_beta   90.00
_cell.angle_gamma   90.00
#
_symmetry.space_group_name_H-M   'P 1'
#
loop_
_entity.id
_entity.type
_entity.pdbx_description
1 polymer ?
#
loop_
_entity_poly.entity_id
_entity_poly.type
_entity_poly.pdbx_seq_one_letter_code
_entity_poly.pdbx_strand_id
1 'polypeptide(L)'
;MASSAAYPHDPRVCIWPVYINANATLEEGRKLPKKWCVEDPQLQEIMDVLTHLEFEFMIEDKTYPRDLAQRGRIRVVLKNAVTGEPVNDEVKTRKDLLRKLGEMIPNLKVRKEGKIKHPGWMDIVEPGTPPAGMMPAAVAGAAASPGGGSGNRQGNASSSKKKKKG
;
A
#
# COMPACT_ATOMS: atom_id res chain seq x y z
N MET A 1 -12.22 -16.49 40.92
CA MET A 1 -11.15 -16.92 40.00
C MET A 1 -10.05 -15.86 40.07
N ALA A 2 -8.85 -16.25 40.48
CA ALA A 2 -7.80 -15.34 40.92
C ALA A 2 -7.31 -14.42 39.77
N SER A 3 -7.44 -13.11 40.00
CA SER A 3 -6.75 -12.06 39.25
C SER A 3 -5.24 -12.26 39.42
N SER A 4 -4.55 -12.60 38.33
CA SER A 4 -3.08 -12.66 38.30
C SER A 4 -2.52 -11.25 38.21
N ALA A 5 -2.34 -10.63 39.37
CA ALA A 5 -1.56 -9.40 39.51
C ALA A 5 -0.10 -9.76 39.79
N ALA A 6 0.70 -9.87 38.73
CA ALA A 6 2.16 -9.78 38.76
C ALA A 6 2.61 -9.31 37.36
N TYR A 7 2.91 -8.01 37.25
CA TYR A 7 3.05 -7.20 36.03
C TYR A 7 1.73 -6.87 35.30
N PRO A 8 1.39 -5.57 35.11
CA PRO A 8 0.32 -5.17 34.22
C PRO A 8 0.74 -5.45 32.78
N HIS A 9 0.55 -6.69 32.35
CA HIS A 9 0.72 -7.07 30.95
C HIS A 9 -0.43 -6.45 30.16
N ASP A 10 -0.09 -5.67 29.14
CA ASP A 10 -1.12 -5.09 28.31
C ASP A 10 -1.82 -6.21 27.50
N PRO A 11 -3.15 -6.40 27.69
CA PRO A 11 -3.90 -7.51 27.10
C PRO A 11 -4.17 -7.33 25.60
N ARG A 12 -3.83 -6.17 25.02
CA ARG A 12 -4.09 -5.86 23.61
C ARG A 12 -3.19 -6.65 22.69
N VAL A 13 -3.78 -7.14 21.62
CA VAL A 13 -3.10 -7.91 20.58
C VAL A 13 -2.34 -6.99 19.66
N CYS A 14 -1.07 -7.32 19.38
CA CYS A 14 -0.25 -6.56 18.43
C CYS A 14 -0.39 -7.12 17.01
N ILE A 15 -0.60 -6.23 16.05
CA ILE A 15 -0.72 -6.52 14.62
C ILE A 15 0.31 -5.68 13.88
N TRP A 16 1.04 -6.36 13.00
CA TRP A 16 1.96 -5.73 12.05
C TRP A 16 1.45 -6.01 10.63
N PRO A 17 1.59 -5.07 9.69
CA PRO A 17 1.16 -5.29 8.31
C PRO A 17 1.79 -6.53 7.65
N VAL A 18 3.09 -6.82 7.92
CA VAL A 18 3.78 -8.04 7.44
C VAL A 18 3.00 -9.34 7.70
N TYR A 19 2.22 -9.41 8.79
CA TYR A 19 1.55 -10.66 9.19
C TYR A 19 0.56 -11.18 8.15
N ILE A 20 -0.06 -10.27 7.40
CA ILE A 20 -1.03 -10.55 6.35
C ILE A 20 -0.46 -10.29 4.94
N ASN A 21 0.82 -9.93 4.82
CA ASN A 21 1.44 -9.70 3.54
C ASN A 21 1.66 -11.03 2.79
N ALA A 22 1.13 -11.13 1.57
CA ALA A 22 1.27 -12.29 0.70
C ALA A 22 2.68 -12.43 0.11
N ASN A 23 3.37 -11.30 -0.09
CA ASN A 23 4.72 -11.22 -0.64
C ASN A 23 5.78 -11.63 0.38
N ALA A 24 5.49 -11.44 1.67
CA ALA A 24 6.34 -11.90 2.76
C ALA A 24 6.29 -13.41 2.93
N THR A 25 7.43 -14.02 3.21
CA THR A 25 7.60 -15.42 3.61
C THR A 25 7.27 -15.63 5.09
N LEU A 26 7.20 -16.90 5.52
CA LEU A 26 7.01 -17.24 6.93
C LEU A 26 8.20 -16.75 7.79
N GLU A 27 9.40 -16.81 7.22
CA GLU A 27 10.63 -16.35 7.87
C GLU A 27 10.66 -14.83 8.00
N GLU A 28 10.13 -14.10 7.03
CA GLU A 28 10.00 -12.65 7.06
C GLU A 28 8.91 -12.16 8.01
N GLY A 29 8.01 -13.03 8.46
CA GLY A 29 7.06 -12.71 9.52
C GLY A 29 5.60 -12.99 9.22
N ARG A 30 5.26 -13.46 8.01
CA ARG A 30 3.89 -13.84 7.64
C ARG A 30 3.33 -14.86 8.64
N LYS A 31 2.08 -14.66 9.09
CA LYS A 31 1.43 -15.52 10.10
C LYS A 31 0.29 -16.38 9.54
N LEU A 32 -0.15 -16.10 8.33
CA LEU A 32 -1.23 -16.80 7.66
C LEU A 32 -0.75 -17.51 6.38
N PRO A 33 -1.50 -18.51 5.88
CA PRO A 33 -1.24 -19.05 4.55
C PRO A 33 -1.69 -18.05 3.48
N LYS A 34 -1.04 -18.09 2.31
CA LYS A 34 -1.21 -17.09 1.23
C LYS A 34 -2.65 -16.84 0.80
N LYS A 35 -3.54 -17.84 0.92
CA LYS A 35 -4.98 -17.72 0.58
C LYS A 35 -5.70 -16.60 1.35
N TRP A 36 -5.26 -16.32 2.58
CA TRP A 36 -5.88 -15.31 3.46
C TRP A 36 -4.99 -14.05 3.59
N CYS A 37 -4.00 -13.91 2.70
CA CYS A 37 -3.07 -12.79 2.71
C CYS A 37 -3.38 -11.85 1.55
N VAL A 38 -2.92 -10.61 1.69
CA VAL A 38 -3.12 -9.52 0.73
C VAL A 38 -1.76 -9.02 0.28
N GLU A 39 -1.65 -8.56 -0.96
CA GLU A 39 -0.43 -7.95 -1.48
C GLU A 39 -0.22 -6.58 -0.81
N ASP A 40 0.98 -6.30 -0.33
CA ASP A 40 1.40 -4.99 0.21
C ASP A 40 0.34 -4.28 1.08
N PRO A 41 -0.07 -4.88 2.21
CA PRO A 41 -1.04 -4.31 3.12
C PRO A 41 -0.49 -3.02 3.75
N GLN A 42 -1.28 -1.95 3.67
CA GLN A 42 -0.96 -0.65 4.26
C GLN A 42 -1.53 -0.54 5.67
N LEU A 43 -0.88 0.26 6.52
CA LEU A 43 -1.35 0.51 7.88
C LEU A 43 -2.77 1.10 7.90
N GLN A 44 -3.05 2.03 6.99
CA GLN A 44 -4.35 2.70 6.84
C GLN A 44 -5.47 1.71 6.47
N GLU A 45 -5.22 0.78 5.54
CA GLU A 45 -6.21 -0.23 5.16
C GLU A 45 -6.62 -1.08 6.37
N ILE A 46 -5.67 -1.45 7.23
CA ILE A 46 -5.96 -2.22 8.44
C ILE A 46 -6.81 -1.38 9.41
N MET A 47 -6.53 -0.08 9.54
CA MET A 47 -7.30 0.83 10.39
C MET A 47 -8.74 0.97 9.92
N ASP A 48 -8.97 1.15 8.62
CA ASP A 48 -10.30 1.28 8.04
C ASP A 48 -11.15 0.03 8.34
N VAL A 49 -10.55 -1.15 8.18
CA VAL A 49 -11.23 -2.42 8.46
C VAL A 49 -11.50 -2.61 9.95
N LEU A 50 -10.56 -2.25 10.82
CA LEU A 50 -10.78 -2.32 12.27
C LEU A 50 -11.86 -1.35 12.74
N THR A 51 -11.93 -0.16 12.14
CA THR A 51 -12.97 0.84 12.38
C THR A 51 -14.33 0.32 11.92
N HIS A 52 -14.38 -0.32 10.75
CA HIS A 52 -15.61 -0.91 10.23
C HIS A 52 -16.14 -2.07 11.09
N LEU A 53 -15.24 -2.83 11.72
CA LEU A 53 -15.57 -3.90 12.65
C LEU A 53 -15.83 -3.42 14.09
N GLU A 54 -15.79 -2.10 14.32
CA GLU A 54 -16.03 -1.47 15.62
C GLU A 54 -15.07 -1.96 16.73
N PHE A 55 -13.82 -2.32 16.36
CA PHE A 55 -12.78 -2.64 17.34
C PHE A 55 -12.11 -1.39 17.88
N GLU A 56 -11.84 -1.36 19.19
CA GLU A 56 -10.94 -0.37 19.77
C GLU A 56 -9.48 -0.72 19.42
N PHE A 57 -8.76 0.24 18.82
CA PHE A 57 -7.36 0.09 18.48
C PHE A 57 -6.53 1.34 18.78
N MET A 58 -5.23 1.14 18.96
CA MET A 58 -4.23 2.19 19.14
C MET A 58 -3.08 1.95 18.17
N ILE A 59 -2.60 3.03 17.55
CA ILE A 59 -1.45 2.99 16.66
C ILE A 59 -0.22 3.40 17.46
N GLU A 60 0.85 2.64 17.29
CA GLU A 60 2.16 2.96 17.82
C GLU A 60 3.15 3.13 16.68
N ASP A 61 3.94 4.19 16.78
CA ASP A 61 5.00 4.48 15.84
C ASP A 61 6.23 3.61 16.13
N LYS A 62 6.15 2.34 15.72
CA LYS A 62 7.21 1.34 15.89
C LYS A 62 7.51 0.68 14.57
N THR A 63 8.75 0.23 14.43
CA THR A 63 9.24 -0.45 13.23
C THR A 63 9.28 -1.96 13.46
N TYR A 64 8.93 -2.73 12.44
CA TYR A 64 8.98 -4.18 12.55
C TYR A 64 10.45 -4.65 12.66
N PRO A 65 10.82 -5.45 13.68
CA PRO A 65 12.23 -5.74 13.94
C PRO A 65 12.95 -6.51 12.82
N ARG A 66 12.21 -7.20 11.94
CA ARG A 66 12.78 -7.95 10.81
C ARG A 66 12.74 -7.17 9.50
N ASP A 67 11.98 -6.08 9.44
CA ASP A 67 11.89 -5.21 8.27
C ASP A 67 11.81 -3.74 8.73
N LEU A 68 12.91 -3.03 8.54
CA LEU A 68 13.05 -1.64 8.98
C LEU A 68 12.26 -0.65 8.12
N ALA A 69 11.82 -1.06 6.92
CA ALA A 69 11.03 -0.22 6.04
C ALA A 69 9.56 -0.13 6.49
N GLN A 70 9.05 -1.15 7.17
CA GLN A 70 7.67 -1.15 7.67
C GLN A 70 7.53 -0.49 9.03
N ARG A 71 6.82 0.64 9.03
CA ARG A 71 6.51 1.44 10.22
C ARG A 71 5.03 1.37 10.55
N GLY A 72 4.73 1.36 11.84
CA GLY A 72 3.38 1.31 12.38
C GLY A 72 3.05 -0.06 12.96
N ARG A 73 2.72 -0.07 14.25
CA ARG A 73 2.20 -1.23 14.98
C ARG A 73 0.80 -0.90 15.48
N ILE A 74 -0.15 -1.80 15.25
CA ILE A 74 -1.52 -1.63 15.71
C ILE A 74 -1.74 -2.52 16.93
N ARG A 75 -2.35 -1.97 17.98
CA ARG A 75 -2.76 -2.71 19.17
C ARG A 75 -4.27 -2.74 19.23
N VAL A 76 -4.85 -3.93 19.27
CA VAL A 76 -6.30 -4.13 19.19
C VAL A 76 -6.81 -4.79 20.47
N VAL A 77 -7.90 -4.26 21.00
CA VAL A 77 -8.64 -4.87 22.12
C VAL A 77 -9.56 -5.95 21.56
N LEU A 78 -9.20 -7.23 21.70
CA LEU A 78 -10.07 -8.34 21.26
C LEU A 78 -11.09 -8.76 22.31
N LYS A 79 -10.77 -8.55 23.59
CA LYS A 79 -11.58 -8.99 24.73
C LYS A 79 -11.76 -7.83 25.69
N ASN A 80 -12.93 -7.74 26.28
CA ASN A 80 -13.17 -6.77 27.33
C ASN A 80 -12.33 -7.14 28.56
N ALA A 81 -11.59 -6.16 29.11
CA ALA A 81 -10.74 -6.38 30.29
C ALA A 81 -11.55 -6.69 31.56
N VAL A 82 -12.82 -6.29 31.62
CA VAL A 82 -13.70 -6.48 32.78
C VAL A 82 -14.46 -7.79 32.68
N THR A 83 -15.09 -8.06 31.54
CA THR A 83 -15.96 -9.24 31.35
C THR A 83 -15.20 -10.47 30.82
N GLY A 84 -14.05 -10.27 30.17
CA GLY A 84 -13.29 -11.35 29.53
C GLY A 84 -13.89 -11.88 28.22
N GLU A 85 -15.08 -11.38 27.85
CA GLU A 85 -15.81 -11.76 26.64
C GLU A 85 -15.18 -11.12 25.39
N PRO A 86 -15.26 -11.80 24.22
CA PRO A 86 -14.80 -11.24 22.97
C PRO A 86 -15.67 -10.03 22.57
N VAL A 87 -15.04 -8.98 22.02
CA VAL A 87 -15.75 -7.76 21.59
C VAL A 87 -16.72 -8.06 20.44
N ASN A 88 -16.37 -9.01 19.59
CA ASN A 88 -17.21 -9.47 18.48
C ASN A 88 -17.22 -11.00 18.44
N ASP A 89 -18.39 -11.61 18.27
CA ASP A 89 -18.57 -13.06 18.23
C ASP A 89 -17.89 -13.69 16.99
N GLU A 90 -17.76 -12.94 15.91
CA GLU A 90 -17.04 -13.41 14.71
C GLU A 90 -15.55 -13.61 15.01
N VAL A 91 -14.94 -12.67 15.74
CA VAL A 91 -13.48 -12.61 15.90
C VAL A 91 -13.08 -12.85 17.35
N LYS A 92 -12.93 -14.13 17.69
CA LYS A 92 -12.57 -14.57 19.06
C LYS A 92 -11.07 -14.61 19.32
N THR A 93 -10.27 -14.79 18.27
CA THR A 93 -8.83 -15.02 18.37
C THR A 93 -8.03 -14.11 17.45
N ARG A 94 -6.75 -13.89 17.78
CA ARG A 94 -5.82 -13.14 16.93
C ARG A 94 -5.74 -13.68 15.51
N LYS A 95 -5.74 -15.01 15.35
CA LYS A 95 -5.66 -15.64 14.03
C LYS A 95 -6.93 -15.40 13.22
N ASP A 96 -8.07 -15.33 13.90
CA ASP A 96 -9.35 -15.03 13.28
C ASP A 96 -9.41 -13.59 12.77
N LEU A 97 -8.95 -12.65 13.60
CA LEU A 97 -8.83 -11.24 13.19
C LEU A 97 -7.97 -11.08 11.94
N LEU A 98 -6.80 -11.74 11.91
CA LEU A 98 -5.91 -11.68 10.75
C LEU A 98 -6.58 -12.25 9.48
N ARG A 99 -7.40 -13.30 9.61
CA ARG A 99 -8.12 -13.87 8.45
C ARG A 99 -9.18 -12.90 7.95
N LYS A 100 -9.96 -12.31 8.87
CA LYS A 100 -11.00 -11.34 8.53
C LYS A 100 -10.41 -10.08 7.89
N LEU A 101 -9.25 -9.60 8.36
CA LEU A 101 -8.51 -8.52 7.71
C LEU A 101 -8.14 -8.88 6.26
N GLY A 102 -7.62 -10.09 6.03
CA GLY A 102 -7.27 -10.56 4.70
C GLY A 102 -8.44 -10.66 3.72
N GLU A 103 -9.64 -10.96 4.22
CA GLU A 103 -10.88 -11.01 3.42
C GLU A 103 -11.44 -9.62 3.09
N MET A 104 -11.33 -8.66 4.01
CA MET A 104 -11.97 -7.35 3.88
C MET A 104 -11.09 -6.28 3.22
N ILE A 105 -9.76 -6.32 3.41
CA ILE A 105 -8.85 -5.34 2.80
C ILE A 105 -8.98 -5.30 1.26
N PRO A 106 -9.03 -6.43 0.53
CA PRO A 106 -9.24 -6.40 -0.93
C PRO A 106 -10.57 -5.77 -1.35
N ASN A 107 -11.54 -5.70 -0.43
CA ASN A 107 -12.85 -5.15 -0.67
C ASN A 107 -12.95 -3.64 -0.43
N LEU A 108 -11.91 -3.02 0.13
CA LEU A 108 -11.88 -1.59 0.40
C LEU A 108 -11.95 -0.77 -0.89
N LYS A 109 -12.73 0.30 -0.80
CA LYS A 109 -12.93 1.33 -1.83
C LYS A 109 -11.61 1.88 -2.36
N VAL A 110 -10.70 2.24 -1.46
CA VAL A 110 -9.34 2.75 -1.78
C VAL A 110 -8.58 1.84 -2.75
N ARG A 111 -8.76 0.52 -2.65
CA ARG A 111 -8.08 -0.47 -3.50
C ARG A 111 -8.81 -0.75 -4.80
N LYS A 112 -10.15 -0.71 -4.78
CA LYS A 112 -11.00 -0.87 -5.97
C LYS A 112 -10.96 0.36 -6.88
N GLU A 113 -10.81 1.54 -6.29
CA GLU A 113 -10.79 2.83 -6.98
C GLU A 113 -9.34 3.31 -7.23
N GLY A 114 -8.36 2.66 -6.59
CA GLY A 114 -6.94 2.97 -6.62
C GLY A 114 -6.17 2.48 -7.85
N LYS A 115 -6.53 3.00 -9.03
CA LYS A 115 -5.48 3.48 -9.95
C LYS A 115 -5.00 4.83 -9.40
N ILE A 116 -4.22 4.85 -8.31
CA ILE A 116 -3.56 6.10 -7.90
C ILE A 116 -2.32 6.25 -8.78
N LYS A 117 -2.48 6.98 -9.90
CA LYS A 117 -1.35 7.50 -10.65
C LYS A 117 -0.76 8.66 -9.85
N HIS A 118 0.22 8.35 -9.00
CA HIS A 118 1.16 9.28 -8.38
C HIS A 118 0.57 10.22 -7.30
N PRO A 119 1.31 10.49 -6.20
CA PRO A 119 0.95 11.54 -5.26
C PRO A 119 1.01 12.91 -5.96
N GLY A 120 -0.01 13.75 -5.78
CA GLY A 120 -0.25 15.03 -6.46
C GLY A 120 0.73 16.17 -6.15
N TRP A 121 2.03 15.89 -6.17
CA TRP A 121 3.10 16.91 -6.18
C TRP A 121 3.72 17.08 -7.58
N MET A 122 3.32 16.27 -8.56
CA MET A 122 3.74 16.41 -9.97
C MET A 122 2.80 17.25 -10.86
N ASP A 123 1.63 17.69 -10.37
CA ASP A 123 0.71 18.53 -11.15
C ASP A 123 1.02 20.04 -11.03
N ILE A 124 2.09 20.42 -10.31
CA ILE A 124 2.50 21.82 -10.08
C ILE A 124 3.78 22.11 -10.87
N VAL A 125 3.76 21.90 -12.20
CA VAL A 125 4.72 22.52 -13.13
C VAL A 125 4.20 22.44 -14.58
N GLU A 126 3.34 23.36 -14.98
CA GLU A 126 3.25 23.76 -16.39
C GLU A 126 3.85 25.17 -16.55
N PRO A 127 5.14 25.30 -16.93
CA PRO A 127 5.67 26.57 -17.37
C PRO A 127 5.25 26.77 -18.83
N GLY A 128 4.23 27.59 -19.06
CA GLY A 128 4.07 28.26 -20.35
C GLY A 128 2.75 28.13 -21.10
N THR A 129 1.66 27.63 -20.51
CA THR A 129 0.34 27.67 -21.17
C THR A 129 -0.42 28.94 -20.79
N PRO A 130 -0.54 29.96 -21.66
CA PRO A 130 -1.43 31.09 -21.37
C PRO A 130 -2.90 30.65 -21.50
N PRO A 131 -3.78 31.05 -20.56
CA PRO A 131 -5.20 30.72 -20.63
C PRO A 131 -5.87 31.42 -21.81
N ALA A 132 -6.63 30.65 -22.60
CA ALA A 132 -7.41 31.14 -23.71
C ALA A 132 -8.46 32.16 -23.23
N GLY A 133 -8.31 33.44 -23.60
CA GLY A 133 -9.31 34.45 -23.23
C GLY A 133 -8.99 35.93 -23.49
N MET A 134 -7.84 36.32 -24.03
CA MET A 134 -7.56 37.74 -24.32
C MET A 134 -6.70 37.87 -25.57
N MET A 135 -7.30 38.24 -26.69
CA MET A 135 -6.56 38.85 -27.79
C MET A 135 -6.25 40.31 -27.42
N PRO A 136 -5.03 40.78 -27.71
CA PRO A 136 -4.93 42.11 -28.28
C PRO A 136 -4.36 42.04 -29.70
N ALA A 137 -5.00 42.81 -30.56
CA ALA A 137 -4.59 43.08 -31.92
C ALA A 137 -3.28 43.90 -31.97
N ALA A 138 -2.59 43.76 -33.11
CA ALA A 138 -1.57 44.65 -33.66
C ALA A 138 -0.18 44.68 -32.98
N VAL A 139 0.84 44.20 -33.68
CA VAL A 139 1.75 45.05 -34.47
C VAL A 139 2.71 44.18 -35.30
N ALA A 140 2.95 44.62 -36.53
CA ALA A 140 3.75 43.97 -37.56
C ALA A 140 5.26 43.93 -37.25
N GLY A 141 5.97 42.98 -37.88
CA GLY A 141 7.37 43.22 -38.30
C GLY A 141 8.31 42.01 -38.29
N ALA A 142 8.79 41.67 -39.50
CA ALA A 142 10.06 41.00 -39.84
C ALA A 142 10.26 39.52 -39.42
N ALA A 143 10.32 38.52 -40.32
CA ALA A 143 11.21 38.25 -41.46
C ALA A 143 12.23 37.12 -41.15
N ALA A 144 12.49 36.31 -42.20
CA ALA A 144 13.58 35.34 -42.42
C ALA A 144 13.33 33.84 -42.09
N SER A 145 13.09 33.06 -43.15
CA SER A 145 13.47 31.64 -43.33
C SER A 145 14.92 31.54 -43.83
N PRO A 146 15.48 30.37 -44.26
CA PRO A 146 15.32 28.95 -43.90
C PRO A 146 16.70 28.28 -43.59
N GLY A 147 16.77 26.99 -43.21
CA GLY A 147 18.05 26.26 -43.31
C GLY A 147 18.17 24.85 -42.72
N GLY A 148 18.32 23.85 -43.61
CA GLY A 148 19.08 22.60 -43.41
C GLY A 148 18.40 21.46 -42.64
N GLY A 149 18.34 20.20 -43.08
CA GLY A 149 19.03 19.51 -44.16
C GLY A 149 19.65 18.19 -43.66
N SER A 150 19.13 17.07 -44.18
CA SER A 150 19.83 15.78 -44.40
C SER A 150 20.14 14.83 -43.23
N GLY A 151 19.88 13.52 -43.44
CA GLY A 151 20.52 12.47 -42.63
C GLY A 151 19.87 11.08 -42.56
N ASN A 152 19.50 10.47 -43.69
CA ASN A 152 19.13 9.04 -43.75
C ASN A 152 20.36 8.13 -43.48
N ARG A 153 20.24 7.09 -42.64
CA ARG A 153 21.03 5.84 -42.78
C ARG A 153 20.22 4.61 -42.36
N GLN A 154 19.95 3.79 -43.37
CA GLN A 154 19.51 2.41 -43.32
C GLN A 154 20.63 1.47 -42.83
N GLY A 155 20.21 0.36 -42.23
CA GLY A 155 20.63 -0.98 -42.66
C GLY A 155 21.79 -1.66 -41.93
N ASN A 156 21.51 -2.81 -41.32
CA ASN A 156 21.90 -4.17 -41.77
C ASN A 156 21.98 -5.10 -40.53
N ALA A 157 20.99 -5.94 -40.26
CA ALA A 157 20.83 -7.34 -40.68
C ALA A 157 21.82 -8.36 -40.09
N SER A 158 21.23 -9.52 -39.76
CA SER A 158 21.78 -10.89 -39.86
C SER A 158 22.83 -11.28 -38.82
N SER A 159 22.96 -12.51 -38.30
CA SER A 159 22.44 -13.86 -38.62
C SER A 159 22.71 -14.74 -37.37
N SER A 160 21.82 -15.65 -36.97
CA SER A 160 21.85 -17.10 -37.24
C SER A 160 22.84 -17.97 -36.41
N LYS A 161 22.42 -19.22 -36.18
CA LYS A 161 23.16 -20.43 -35.75
C LYS A 161 23.40 -20.58 -34.23
N LYS A 162 23.26 -21.75 -33.58
CA LYS A 162 23.08 -23.14 -34.02
C LYS A 162 22.81 -24.07 -32.81
N LYS A 163 21.72 -24.84 -32.88
CA LYS A 163 21.57 -26.30 -32.63
C LYS A 163 22.79 -27.10 -32.05
N LYS A 164 22.59 -27.84 -30.94
CA LYS A 164 23.06 -29.22 -30.64
C LYS A 164 22.56 -29.60 -29.22
N LYS A 165 21.64 -30.55 -29.01
CA LYS A 165 21.68 -32.03 -29.17
C LYS A 165 22.63 -32.70 -28.18
N GLY A 166 22.03 -33.44 -27.25
CA GLY A 166 22.62 -34.35 -26.27
C GLY A 166 21.48 -34.94 -25.48
#